data_AF-A0A851UUR5-F1
#
_entry.id   AF-A0A851UUR5-F1
#
_cell.length_a   1.000
_cell.length_b   1.000
_cell.length_c   1.000
_cell.angle_alpha   90.00
_cell.angle_beta   90.00
_cell.angle_gamma   90.00
#
_symmetry.space_group_name_H-M   'P 1'
#
loop_
_entity.id
_entity.type
_entity.pdbx_description
1 polymer ?
#
loop_
_entity_poly.entity_id
_entity_poly.type
_entity_poly.pdbx_seq_one_letter_code
_entity_poly.pdbx_strand_id
1 'polypeptide(L)'
;MEDYTMVGRTYRYYGQEAPLYPFGYGLSYTTFCYRDLVLSPSVLPICANLSVSVVLENTGLRDSEEVVQLYLRWEQASVPVPRWQLVAFRRVAM
;
A
#
# COMPACT_ATOMS: atom_id res chain seq x y z
N MET A 1 23.61 17.65 -17.52
CA MET A 1 22.21 17.67 -17.04
C MET A 1 21.92 16.25 -16.60
N GLU A 2 22.08 15.98 -15.31
CA GLU A 2 21.97 14.62 -14.79
C GLU A 2 20.51 14.16 -14.90
N ASP A 3 20.33 12.99 -15.48
CA ASP A 3 19.04 12.37 -15.72
C ASP A 3 18.44 11.93 -14.37
N TYR A 4 17.50 12.72 -13.84
CA TYR A 4 16.81 12.49 -12.56
C TYR A 4 15.67 11.48 -12.68
N THR A 5 15.61 10.72 -13.78
CA THR A 5 14.58 9.70 -13.97
C THR A 5 14.93 8.47 -13.13
N MET A 6 14.24 8.32 -12.00
CA MET A 6 14.39 7.23 -11.03
C MET A 6 13.85 5.87 -11.52
N VAL A 7 13.80 5.67 -12.84
CA VAL A 7 13.26 4.48 -13.50
C VAL A 7 14.06 3.25 -13.06
N GLY A 8 13.39 2.24 -12.48
CA GLY A 8 14.00 0.99 -12.04
C GLY A 8 14.75 1.01 -10.70
N ARG A 9 14.85 2.14 -9.99
CA ARG A 9 15.66 2.24 -8.74
C ARG A 9 14.87 2.21 -7.43
N THR A 10 13.56 2.43 -7.47
CA THR A 10 12.69 2.34 -6.28
C THR A 10 11.41 1.61 -6.64
N TYR A 11 10.69 1.10 -5.63
CA TYR A 11 9.43 0.36 -5.82
C TYR A 11 8.40 1.11 -6.67
N ARG A 12 8.52 2.44 -6.68
CA ARG A 12 7.71 3.40 -7.44
C ARG A 12 7.91 3.30 -8.96
N TYR A 13 9.01 2.71 -9.41
CA TYR A 13 9.40 2.64 -10.82
C TYR A 13 9.87 1.23 -11.26
N TYR A 14 9.46 0.16 -10.56
CA TYR A 14 9.63 -1.17 -11.16
C TYR A 14 8.84 -1.22 -12.48
N GLY A 15 9.52 -1.65 -13.54
CA GLY A 15 8.94 -1.83 -14.88
C GLY A 15 7.97 -3.01 -14.94
N GLN A 16 7.94 -3.74 -16.06
CA GLN A 16 7.07 -4.91 -16.21
C GLN A 16 7.52 -6.15 -15.42
N GLU A 17 8.73 -6.16 -14.88
CA GLU A 17 9.26 -7.28 -14.10
C GLU A 17 8.81 -7.19 -12.63
N ALA A 18 8.15 -8.25 -12.16
CA ALA A 18 7.74 -8.36 -10.76
C ALA A 18 8.98 -8.57 -9.87
N PRO A 19 9.20 -7.75 -8.83
CA PRO A 19 10.33 -7.93 -7.93
C PRO A 19 10.22 -9.24 -7.15
N LEU A 20 11.37 -9.89 -6.89
CA LEU A 20 11.43 -11.12 -6.10
C LEU A 20 10.86 -10.92 -4.68
N TYR A 21 11.07 -9.73 -4.12
CA TYR A 21 10.48 -9.27 -2.86
C TYR A 21 9.93 -7.85 -3.07
N PRO A 22 8.59 -7.67 -3.08
CA PRO A 22 8.01 -6.35 -3.22
C PRO A 22 8.28 -5.47 -2.00
N PHE A 23 8.18 -4.16 -2.17
CA PHE A 23 8.24 -3.24 -1.05
C PHE A 23 7.11 -3.53 -0.07
N GLY A 24 7.44 -3.57 1.23
CA GLY A 24 6.50 -3.97 2.28
C GLY A 24 6.37 -5.48 2.48
N TYR A 25 7.13 -6.30 1.75
CA TYR A 25 7.16 -7.75 1.97
C TYR A 25 7.81 -8.09 3.30
N GLY A 26 7.02 -8.66 4.21
CA GLY A 26 7.48 -9.21 5.48
C GLY A 26 6.82 -10.56 5.69
N LEU A 27 7.61 -11.58 6.04
CA LEU A 27 7.07 -12.84 6.50
C LEU A 27 6.69 -12.68 7.96
N SER A 28 5.45 -13.03 8.31
CA SER A 28 5.04 -13.18 9.71
C SER A 28 4.98 -14.66 10.08
N TYR A 29 5.15 -14.95 11.37
CA TYR A 29 5.00 -16.29 11.92
C TYR A 29 3.52 -16.71 12.08
N THR A 30 2.59 -15.80 11.79
CA THR A 30 1.16 -16.03 11.71
C THR A 30 0.62 -15.65 10.32
N THR A 31 -0.62 -16.02 10.04
CA THR A 31 -1.35 -15.59 8.85
C THR A 31 -2.38 -14.54 9.21
N PHE A 32 -2.47 -13.46 8.42
CA PHE A 32 -3.48 -12.43 8.60
C PHE A 32 -4.48 -12.43 7.44
N CYS A 33 -5.75 -12.15 7.75
CA CYS A 33 -6.80 -11.94 6.77
C CYS A 33 -7.23 -10.48 6.80
N TYR A 34 -7.24 -9.86 5.63
CA TYR A 34 -7.78 -8.52 5.41
C TYR A 34 -9.18 -8.66 4.82
N ARG A 35 -10.19 -8.06 5.46
CA ARG A 35 -11.59 -8.09 5.03
C ARG A 35 -12.24 -6.71 5.12
N ASP A 36 -13.38 -6.57 4.47
CA ASP A 36 -14.27 -5.41 4.60
C ASP A 36 -13.55 -4.06 4.43
N LEU A 37 -12.86 -3.89 3.30
CA LEU A 37 -12.30 -2.59 2.93
C LEU A 37 -13.44 -1.62 2.64
N VAL A 38 -13.59 -0.62 3.50
CA VAL A 38 -14.62 0.43 3.38
C VAL A 38 -13.96 1.78 3.15
N LEU A 39 -14.47 2.50 2.16
CA LEU A 39 -14.08 3.85 1.80
C LEU A 39 -15.26 4.79 2.04
N SER A 40 -15.05 5.88 2.77
CA SER A 40 -16.09 6.90 2.98
C SER A 40 -15.47 8.30 2.98
N PRO A 41 -15.92 9.21 2.10
CA PRO A 41 -16.92 9.05 1.03
C PRO A 41 -16.36 8.37 -0.25
N SER A 42 -17.22 7.84 -1.12
CA SER A 42 -16.84 7.24 -2.42
C SER A 42 -16.41 8.27 -3.47
N VAL A 43 -16.88 9.51 -3.34
CA VAL A 43 -16.46 10.67 -4.13
C VAL A 43 -15.90 11.70 -3.18
N LEU A 44 -14.64 12.09 -3.39
CA LEU A 44 -13.94 13.01 -2.51
C LEU A 44 -13.81 14.38 -3.19
N PRO A 45 -14.36 15.46 -2.61
CA PRO A 45 -14.08 16.80 -3.07
C PRO A 45 -12.62 17.18 -2.82
N ILE A 46 -12.13 18.16 -3.58
CA ILE A 46 -10.76 18.68 -3.45
C ILE A 46 -10.55 19.14 -2.00
N CYS A 47 -9.43 18.75 -1.40
CA CYS A 47 -9.05 19.07 -0.01
C CYS A 47 -9.92 18.44 1.09
N ALA A 48 -10.82 17.49 0.77
CA ALA A 48 -11.56 16.75 1.80
C ALA A 48 -10.76 15.53 2.31
N ASN A 49 -11.16 15.02 3.48
CA ASN A 49 -10.55 13.83 4.09
C ASN A 49 -11.26 12.56 3.63
N LEU A 50 -10.49 11.54 3.26
CA LEU A 50 -10.99 10.21 2.96
C LEU A 50 -10.76 9.31 4.18
N SER A 51 -11.82 8.69 4.69
CA SER A 51 -11.72 7.65 5.70
C SER A 51 -11.64 6.27 5.03
N VAL A 52 -10.61 5.52 5.38
CA VAL A 52 -10.40 4.14 4.92
C VAL A 52 -10.37 3.24 6.15
N SER A 53 -11.22 2.21 6.16
CA SER A 53 -11.26 1.21 7.21
C SER A 53 -11.12 -0.17 6.60
N VAL A 54 -10.40 -1.05 7.28
CA VAL A 54 -10.23 -2.45 6.90
C VAL A 54 -10.25 -3.29 8.18
N VAL A 55 -10.87 -4.46 8.11
CA VAL A 55 -10.85 -5.44 9.18
C VAL A 55 -9.58 -6.29 9.01
N LEU A 56 -8.75 -6.29 10.04
CA LEU A 56 -7.58 -7.16 10.13
C LEU A 56 -7.88 -8.27 11.14
N GLU A 57 -7.72 -9.52 10.71
CA GLU A 57 -7.92 -10.71 11.53
C GLU A 57 -6.62 -11.52 11.60
N ASN A 58 -6.10 -11.79 12.81
CA ASN A 58 -5.05 -12.78 13.02
C ASN A 58 -5.67 -14.18 12.96
N THR A 59 -5.36 -14.94 11.92
CA THR A 59 -5.92 -16.28 11.67
C THR A 59 -5.02 -17.42 12.15
N GLY A 60 -3.84 -17.10 12.72
CA GLY A 60 -2.96 -18.11 13.28
C GLY A 60 -3.00 -18.17 14.80
N LEU A 61 -2.11 -19.00 15.35
CA LEU A 61 -2.11 -19.38 16.77
C LEU A 61 -1.11 -18.59 17.62
N ARG A 62 -0.50 -17.54 17.06
CA ARG A 62 0.56 -16.77 17.71
C ARG A 62 0.28 -15.29 17.66
N ASP A 63 0.54 -14.64 18.79
CA ASP A 63 0.59 -13.19 18.91
C ASP A 63 1.66 -12.64 17.97
N SER A 64 1.34 -11.55 17.29
CA SER A 64 2.23 -10.99 16.27
C SER A 64 1.88 -9.54 15.95
N GLU A 65 2.86 -8.82 15.41
CA GLU A 65 2.66 -7.49 14.88
C GLU A 65 2.52 -7.55 13.35
N GLU A 66 1.49 -6.89 12.82
CA GLU A 66 1.28 -6.71 11.39
C GLU A 66 1.38 -5.23 11.02
N VAL A 67 1.98 -4.93 9.87
CA VAL A 67 2.05 -3.56 9.33
C VAL A 67 1.07 -3.44 8.17
N VAL A 68 -0.12 -2.92 8.45
CA VAL A 68 -1.14 -2.60 7.45
C VAL A 68 -0.68 -1.41 6.61
N GLN A 69 -0.60 -1.58 5.29
CA GLN A 69 -0.11 -0.55 4.36
C GLN A 69 -1.19 -0.19 3.34
N LEU A 70 -1.46 1.11 3.19
CA LEU A 70 -2.42 1.64 2.22
C LEU A 70 -1.70 2.28 1.04
N TYR A 71 -2.01 1.78 -0.15
CA TYR A 71 -1.45 2.25 -1.41
C TYR A 71 -2.53 2.90 -2.28
N LEU A 72 -2.22 4.05 -2.88
CA LEU A 72 -3.01 4.65 -3.94
C LEU A 72 -2.38 4.39 -5.30
N ARG A 73 -3.25 4.23 -6.31
CA ARG A 73 -2.89 4.17 -7.72
C ARG A 73 -3.70 5.23 -8.46
N TRP A 74 -3.01 5.98 -9.30
CA TRP A 74 -3.64 6.94 -10.21
C TRP A 74 -4.04 6.20 -11.49
N GLU A 75 -5.33 6.18 -11.83
CA GLU A 75 -5.81 5.55 -13.08
C GLU A 75 -5.56 6.42 -14.31
N GLN A 76 -5.73 7.73 -14.16
CA GLN A 76 -5.57 8.71 -15.24
C GLN A 76 -4.73 9.88 -14.72
N ALA A 77 -3.47 9.93 -15.14
CA ALA A 77 -2.56 11.01 -14.80
C ALA A 77 -2.02 11.66 -16.07
N SER A 78 -2.09 12.98 -16.14
CA SER A 78 -1.52 13.77 -17.24
C SER A 78 0.02 13.85 -17.19
N VAL A 79 0.62 13.38 -16.10
CA VAL A 79 2.06 13.35 -15.84
C VAL A 79 2.49 11.94 -15.45
N PRO A 80 3.76 11.54 -15.68
CA PRO A 80 4.26 10.27 -15.20
C PRO A 80 4.19 10.21 -13.67
N VAL A 81 3.34 9.31 -13.17
CA VAL A 81 3.12 9.04 -11.74
C VAL A 81 3.52 7.60 -11.41
N PRO A 82 3.96 7.34 -10.16
CA PRO A 82 4.24 5.99 -9.73
C PRO A 82 2.98 5.11 -9.76
N ARG A 83 3.14 3.84 -10.13
CA ARG A 83 2.03 2.88 -10.27
C ARG A 83 1.33 2.60 -8.93
N TRP A 84 2.09 2.57 -7.84
CA TRP A 84 1.60 2.43 -6.48
C TRP A 84 2.33 3.41 -5.58
N GLN A 85 1.58 4.16 -4.77
CA GLN A 85 2.10 5.13 -3.84
C GLN A 85 1.61 4.80 -2.43
N LEU A 86 2.52 4.51 -1.51
CA LEU A 86 2.17 4.37 -0.10
C LEU A 86 1.69 5.72 0.43
N VAL A 87 0.47 5.75 0.99
CA VAL A 87 -0.13 6.98 1.56
C VAL A 87 -0.32 6.90 3.06
N ALA A 88 -0.47 5.69 3.61
CA ALA A 88 -0.57 5.48 5.05
C ALA A 88 -0.07 4.08 5.39
N PHE A 89 0.40 3.92 6.62
CA PHE A 89 0.65 2.62 7.22
C PHE A 89 0.30 2.67 8.70
N ARG A 90 -0.08 1.53 9.26
CA ARG A 90 -0.34 1.37 10.68
C ARG A 90 0.18 0.01 11.14
N ARG A 91 0.98 0.01 12.21
CA ARG A 91 1.37 -1.21 12.91
C ARG A 91 0.30 -1.57 13.93
N VAL A 92 -0.13 -2.82 13.93
CA VAL A 92 -1.14 -3.37 14.84
C VAL A 92 -0.54 -4.60 15.51
N ALA A 93 -0.53 -4.62 16.85
CA ALA A 93 -0.19 -5.81 17.63
C ALA A 93 -1.48 -6.55 17.96
N MET A 94 -1.52 -7.86 17.70
CA MET A 94 -2.68 -8.73 17.93
C MET A 94 -2.25 -10.03 18.59
#